data_AF-A0A845LBP7-F1
#
_entry.id   AF-A0A845LBP7-F1
#
_cell.length_a   1.000
_cell.length_b   1.000
_cell.length_c   1.000
_cell.angle_alpha   90.00
_cell.angle_beta   90.00
_cell.angle_gamma   90.00
#
_symmetry.space_group_name_H-M   'P 1'
#
loop_
_entity.id
_entity.type
_entity.pdbx_description
1 polymer ?
#
loop_
_entity_poly.entity_id
_entity_poly.type
_entity_poly.pdbx_seq_one_letter_code
_entity_poly.pdbx_strand_id
1 'polypeptide(L)' 'MFSIEEVIQAMDASNLSVFEKQILKLRFGIGRPQPLTLKELEETQGVTPWALRQIEAKVIQQLHRSK' A
#
# COMPACT_ATOMS: atom_id res chain seq x y z
N MET A 1 9.94 -10.73 6.27
CA MET A 1 8.72 -9.99 6.60
C MET A 1 9.12 -8.54 6.70
N PHE A 2 8.53 -7.62 5.93
CA PHE A 2 8.88 -6.20 5.98
C PHE A 2 8.26 -5.55 7.22
N SER A 3 8.97 -4.64 7.87
CA SER A 3 8.42 -3.85 8.97
C SER A 3 7.48 -2.76 8.45
N ILE A 4 6.58 -2.26 9.30
CA ILE A 4 5.68 -1.15 8.95
C ILE A 4 6.49 0.10 8.56
N GLU A 5 7.61 0.34 9.25
CA GLU A 5 8.48 1.48 8.97
C GLU A 5 9.13 1.38 7.58
N GLU A 6 9.61 0.20 7.19
CA GLU A 6 10.16 -0.05 5.86
C GLU A 6 9.10 0.23 4.77
N VAL A 7 7.86 -0.22 5.00
CA VAL A 7 6.75 0.02 4.06
C VAL A 7 6.45 1.51 3.93
N ILE A 8 6.41 2.26 5.04
CA ILE A 8 6.19 3.71 5.02
C ILE A 8 7.30 4.41 4.23
N GLN A 9 8.56 4.07 4.51
CA GLN A 9 9.70 4.64 3.81
C GLN A 9 9.66 4.36 2.30
N ALA A 10 9.32 3.13 1.91
CA ALA A 10 9.18 2.76 0.51
C ALA A 10 8.00 3.46 -0.18
N MET A 11 6.89 3.67 0.54
CA MET A 11 5.75 4.45 0.05
C MET A 11 6.11 5.92 -0.19
N ASP A 12 6.94 6.51 0.67
CA ASP A 12 7.38 7.89 0.53
C ASP A 12 8.46 8.07 -0.53
N ALA A 13 9.33 7.07 -0.71
CA ALA A 13 10.31 7.04 -1.79
C ALA A 13 9.71 6.71 -3.17
N SER A 14 8.50 6.13 -3.20
CA SER A 14 7.78 5.84 -4.45
C SER A 14 6.99 7.05 -4.94
N ASN A 15 6.91 7.24 -6.26
CA ASN A 15 6.09 8.30 -6.87
C ASN A 15 4.59 7.92 -6.88
N LEU A 16 4.02 7.80 -5.68
CA LEU A 16 2.62 7.49 -5.44
C LEU A 16 1.83 8.76 -5.18
N SER A 17 0.64 8.84 -5.76
CA SER A 17 -0.35 9.86 -5.44
C SER A 17 -0.83 9.74 -4.00
N VAL A 18 -1.42 10.83 -3.48
CA VAL A 18 -2.00 10.88 -2.13
C VAL A 18 -3.04 9.76 -1.93
N PHE A 19 -3.85 9.47 -2.96
CA PHE A 19 -4.85 8.42 -2.93
C PHE A 19 -4.23 7.02 -2.88
N GLU A 20 -3.21 6.74 -3.70
CA GLU A 20 -2.48 5.47 -3.65
C GLU A 20 -1.83 5.23 -2.28
N LYS A 21 -1.23 6.28 -1.69
CA LYS A 21 -0.68 6.20 -0.33
C LYS A 21 -1.77 5.90 0.70
N GLN A 22 -2.95 6.50 0.57
CA GLN A 22 -4.07 6.24 1.47
C GLN A 22 -4.57 4.80 1.36
N ILE A 23 -4.71 4.27 0.15
CA ILE A 23 -5.08 2.87 -0.07
C ILE A 23 -4.08 1.92 0.58
N LEU A 24 -2.78 2.16 0.39
CA LEU A 24 -1.75 1.31 0.99
C LEU A 24 -1.74 1.40 2.52
N LYS A 25 -1.98 2.59 3.09
CA LYS A 25 -2.15 2.72 4.55
C LYS A 25 -3.30 1.85 5.06
N LEU A 26 -4.44 1.87 4.38
CA LEU A 26 -5.58 1.01 4.71
C LEU A 26 -5.25 -0.47 4.54
N ARG A 27 -4.56 -0.83 3.45
CA ARG A 27 -4.15 -2.20 3.12
C ARG A 27 -3.17 -2.79 4.14
N PHE A 28 -2.21 -2.00 4.61
CA PHE A 28 -1.19 -2.43 5.57
C PHE A 28 -1.57 -2.15 7.03
N GLY A 29 -2.72 -1.52 7.29
CA GLY A 29 -3.15 -1.20 8.65
C GLY A 29 -2.35 -0.05 9.28
N ILE A 30 -1.77 0.84 8.47
CA ILE A 30 -1.01 1.99 8.97
C ILE A 30 -1.98 3.04 9.52
N GLY A 31 -1.87 3.36 10.81
CA GLY A 31 -2.73 4.34 11.50
C GLY A 31 -4.10 3.78 11.90
N ARG A 32 -4.27 2.46 11.91
CA ARG A 32 -5.52 1.77 12.28
C ARG A 32 -5.23 0.38 12.85
N PRO A 33 -6.14 -0.22 13.64
CA PRO A 33 -5.83 -1.44 14.38
C PRO A 33 -5.70 -2.71 13.51
N GLN A 34 -6.29 -2.74 12.31
CA GLN A 34 -6.28 -3.92 11.43
C GLN A 34 -6.09 -3.53 9.97
N PRO A 35 -5.43 -4.32 9.11
CA PRO A 35 -5.36 -4.11 7.65
C PRO A 35 -6.67 -4.42 6.93
N LEU A 36 -6.94 -3.83 5.75
CA LEU A 36 -8.08 -4.23 4.89
C LEU A 36 -7.65 -5.31 3.91
N THR A 37 -8.60 -6.17 3.59
CA THR A 37 -8.52 -7.06 2.43
C THR A 37 -8.68 -6.30 1.12
N LEU A 38 -8.27 -6.92 0.00
CA LEU A 38 -8.49 -6.34 -1.34
C LEU A 38 -9.99 -6.10 -1.61
N LYS A 39 -10.84 -7.03 -1.14
CA LYS A 39 -12.30 -6.97 -1.32
C LYS A 39 -12.91 -5.80 -0.53
N GLU A 40 -12.51 -5.61 0.72
CA GLU A 40 -12.99 -4.48 1.52
C GLU A 40 -12.51 -3.14 0.94
N LEU A 41 -11.30 -3.08 0.35
CA LEU A 41 -10.82 -1.88 -0.33
C LEU A 41 -11.59 -1.60 -1.63
N GLU A 42 -11.95 -2.63 -2.38
CA GLU A 42 -12.81 -2.50 -3.55
C GLU A 42 -14.19 -1.97 -3.15
N GLU A 43 -14.81 -2.52 -2.12
CA GLU A 43 -16.13 -2.11 -1.62
C GLU A 43 -16.13 -0.70 -1.02
N THR A 44 -15.06 -0.30 -0.32
CA THR A 44 -15.01 0.99 0.39
C THR A 44 -14.41 2.15 -0.40
N GLN A 45 -13.46 1.88 -1.31
CA GLN A 45 -12.76 2.92 -2.09
C GLN A 45 -13.06 2.85 -3.59
N GLY A 46 -13.80 1.82 -4.06
CA GLY A 46 -14.11 1.64 -5.48
C GLY A 46 -12.88 1.27 -6.33
N VAL A 47 -11.82 0.78 -5.70
CA VAL A 47 -10.54 0.47 -6.37
C VAL A 47 -10.54 -0.98 -6.82
N THR A 48 -10.27 -1.21 -8.10
CA THR A 48 -10.21 -2.57 -8.60
C THR A 48 -9.03 -3.34 -8.01
N PRO A 49 -9.15 -4.66 -7.78
CA PRO A 49 -8.06 -5.49 -7.30
C PRO A 49 -6.82 -5.45 -8.20
N TRP A 50 -7.01 -5.25 -9.51
CA TRP A 50 -5.92 -5.08 -10.46
C TRP A 50 -5.11 -3.81 -10.16
N ALA A 51 -5.79 -2.66 -9.99
CA ALA A 51 -5.12 -1.41 -9.66
C ALA A 51 -4.41 -1.50 -8.31
N LEU A 52 -5.04 -2.13 -7.31
CA LEU A 52 -4.45 -2.34 -6.00
C LEU A 52 -3.14 -3.14 -6.08
N ARG A 53 -3.12 -4.22 -6.86
CA ARG A 53 -1.90 -5.01 -7.11
C ARG A 53 -0.81 -4.22 -7.82
N GLN A 54 -1.16 -3.35 -8.76
CA GLN A 54 -0.19 -2.46 -9.43
C GLN A 54 0.46 -1.51 -8.42
N ILE A 55 -0.34 -0.94 -7.52
CA ILE A 55 0.15 -0.03 -6.47
C ILE A 55 1.05 -0.80 -5.48
N GLU A 56 0.63 -1.99 -5.03
CA GLU A 56 1.45 -2.86 -4.16
C GLU A 56 2.79 -3.21 -4.83
N ALA A 57 2.78 -3.54 -6.12
CA ALA A 57 3.98 -3.88 -6.88
C ALA A 57 4.99 -2.73 -6.92
N LYS A 58 4.54 -1.47 -7.08
CA LYS A 58 5.43 -0.29 -7.05
C LYS A 58 6.20 -0.22 -5.72
N VAL A 59 5.52 -0.41 -4.60
CA VAL A 59 6.13 -0.35 -3.26
C VAL A 59 7.04 -1.54 -3.01
N ILE A 60 6.63 -2.75 -3.38
CA ILE A 60 7.46 -3.96 -3.24
C ILE A 60 8.75 -3.82 -4.06
N GLN A 61 8.67 -3.28 -5.27
CA GLN A 61 9.85 -3.00 -6.08
C GLN A 61 10.77 -1.98 -5.40
N GLN A 62 10.21 -0.94 -4.79
CA GLN A 62 10.99 0.04 -4.05
C GLN A 62 11.66 -0.56 -2.79
N LEU A 63 10.92 -1.41 -2.05
CA LEU A 63 11.45 -2.17 -0.92
C LEU A 63 12.63 -3.06 -1.32
N HIS A 64 12.53 -3.73 -2.47
CA HIS A 64 13.63 -4.55 -2.99
C HIS A 64 14.83 -3.73 -3.46
N ARG A 65 14.64 -2.50 -3.96
CA ARG A 65 15.73 -1.61 -4.37
C ARG A 65 16.44 -0.95 -3.20
N SER A 66 15.75 -0.77 -2.08
CA SER A 66 16.29 -0.14 -0.87
C SER A 66 17.06 -1.11 0.04
N LYS A 67 17.17 -2.38 -0.35
CA LYS A 67 17.97 -3.43 0.30
C LYS A 67 19.33 -3.56 -0.36
#